data_AF-A0A1S2P926-F1
#
_entry.id   AF-A0A1S2P926-F1
#
_cell.length_a   1.000
_cell.length_b   1.000
_cell.length_c   1.000
_cell.angle_alpha   90.00
_cell.angle_beta   90.00
_cell.angle_gamma   90.00
#
_symmetry.space_group_name_H-M   'P 1'
#
loop_
_entity.id
_entity.type
_entity.pdbx_description
1 polymer ?
#
loop_
_entity_poly.entity_id
_entity_poly.type
_entity_poly.pdbx_seq_one_letter_code
_entity_poly.pdbx_strand_id
1 'polypeptide(L)'
;MGLLRPPTAGEHGIRDNVLGISGGRALRDTFVRNNGCTPQNPPEPAQGTLTHRITTYSGCSTKHPVEWAAFDEGHIPASQDGAGGDSGSRTWVPAEVWKFFTPF
;
A
#
# COMPACT_ATOMS: atom_id res chain seq x y z
N MET A 1 -11.33 2.59 27.15
CA MET A 1 -10.34 1.85 26.32
C MET A 1 -10.35 2.44 24.93
N GLY A 2 -9.27 3.10 24.50
CA GLY A 2 -9.14 3.45 23.08
C GLY A 2 -8.87 2.19 22.27
N LEU A 3 -9.46 2.04 21.09
CA LEU A 3 -9.06 0.97 20.16
C LEU A 3 -7.57 1.07 19.91
N LEU A 4 -6.84 -0.04 20.02
CA LEU A 4 -5.47 -0.14 19.53
C LEU A 4 -5.52 0.06 18.00
N ARG A 5 -4.94 1.16 17.53
CA ARG A 5 -4.82 1.47 16.09
C ARG A 5 -3.34 1.30 15.74
N PRO A 6 -2.94 0.32 14.92
CA PRO A 6 -1.54 0.19 14.54
C PRO A 6 -1.17 1.16 13.39
N PRO A 7 0.10 1.55 13.24
CA PRO A 7 0.63 2.00 11.96
C PRO A 7 0.26 1.00 10.86
N THR A 8 -0.14 1.48 9.68
CA THR A 8 -0.58 0.62 8.58
C THR A 8 0.21 0.90 7.31
N ALA A 9 0.88 -0.11 6.77
CA ALA A 9 1.38 -0.12 5.40
C ALA A 9 0.61 -1.21 4.63
N GLY A 10 0.16 -0.91 3.42
CA GLY A 10 -0.55 -1.86 2.56
C GLY A 10 -0.16 -1.72 1.11
N GLU A 11 -0.19 -2.83 0.37
CA GLU A 11 0.03 -2.86 -1.07
C GLU A 11 -1.15 -3.49 -1.81
N HIS A 12 -1.34 -3.13 -3.09
CA HIS A 12 -2.39 -3.73 -3.92
C HIS A 12 -2.09 -3.61 -5.42
N GLY A 13 -2.35 -4.70 -6.16
CA GLY A 13 -2.18 -4.74 -7.61
C GLY A 13 -3.35 -4.09 -8.34
N ILE A 14 -3.08 -3.21 -9.29
CA ILE A 14 -4.14 -2.52 -10.05
C ILE A 14 -4.95 -3.47 -10.95
N ARG A 15 -4.41 -4.66 -11.24
CA ARG A 15 -5.05 -5.72 -12.04
C ARG A 15 -5.43 -6.95 -11.21
N ASP A 16 -5.45 -6.85 -9.88
CA ASP A 16 -5.89 -7.95 -9.01
C ASP A 16 -7.30 -8.42 -9.41
N ASN A 17 -7.41 -9.68 -9.80
CA ASN A 17 -8.65 -10.29 -10.28
C ASN A 17 -9.40 -11.09 -9.19
N VAL A 18 -8.88 -11.12 -7.97
CA VAL A 18 -9.49 -11.76 -6.80
C VAL A 18 -10.17 -10.69 -5.95
N LEU A 19 -9.41 -9.68 -5.51
CA LEU A 19 -9.93 -8.47 -4.89
C LEU A 19 -9.54 -7.29 -5.79
N GLY A 20 -10.46 -6.87 -6.66
CA GLY A 20 -10.21 -5.75 -7.57
C GLY A 20 -9.70 -4.49 -6.87
N ILE A 21 -9.00 -3.63 -7.60
CA ILE A 21 -8.41 -2.39 -7.07
C ILE A 21 -9.42 -1.49 -6.34
N SER A 22 -10.70 -1.52 -6.73
CA SER A 22 -11.77 -0.85 -5.99
C SER A 22 -11.93 -1.38 -4.56
N GLY A 23 -11.82 -2.68 -4.36
CA GLY A 23 -11.81 -3.33 -3.04
C GLY A 23 -10.55 -3.00 -2.24
N GLY A 24 -9.37 -3.01 -2.88
CA GLY A 24 -8.12 -2.56 -2.26
C GLY A 24 -8.20 -1.11 -1.75
N ARG A 25 -8.74 -0.20 -2.57
CA ARG A 25 -9.01 1.19 -2.18
C ARG A 25 -9.96 1.27 -0.98
N ALA A 26 -11.03 0.46 -0.95
CA ALA A 26 -11.97 0.46 0.16
C ALA A 26 -11.35 -0.04 1.49
N LEU A 27 -10.45 -1.04 1.42
CA LEU A 27 -9.68 -1.50 2.58
C LEU A 27 -8.73 -0.40 3.08
N ARG A 28 -7.94 0.19 2.18
CA ARG A 28 -7.09 1.34 2.47
C ARG A 28 -7.87 2.46 3.16
N ASP A 29 -9.01 2.85 2.60
CA ASP A 29 -9.84 3.95 3.11
C ASP A 29 -10.39 3.67 4.52
N THR A 30 -10.57 2.40 4.87
CA THR A 30 -10.89 2.00 6.25
C THR A 30 -9.75 2.31 7.20
N PHE A 31 -8.50 2.01 6.85
CA PHE A 31 -7.33 2.35 7.67
C PHE A 31 -7.04 3.84 7.71
N VAL A 32 -7.20 4.55 6.58
CA VAL A 32 -7.11 6.03 6.52
C VAL A 32 -8.07 6.66 7.53
N ARG A 33 -9.34 6.24 7.52
CA ARG A 33 -10.35 6.69 8.49
C ARG A 33 -10.00 6.29 9.91
N ASN A 34 -9.66 5.02 10.14
CA ASN A 34 -9.37 4.49 11.47
C ASN A 34 -8.17 5.20 12.11
N ASN A 35 -7.16 5.55 11.32
CA ASN A 35 -5.95 6.21 11.80
C ASN A 35 -6.05 7.74 11.80
N GLY A 36 -7.22 8.29 11.45
CA GLY A 36 -7.50 9.72 11.48
C GLY A 36 -6.79 10.52 10.40
N CYS A 37 -6.34 9.87 9.33
CA CYS A 37 -5.67 10.51 8.21
C CYS A 37 -6.66 11.33 7.36
N THR A 38 -6.15 12.33 6.65
CA THR A 38 -6.93 13.07 5.64
C THR A 38 -7.21 12.15 4.45
N PRO A 39 -8.47 12.00 4.00
CA PRO A 39 -8.76 11.28 2.77
C PRO A 39 -8.06 11.91 1.56
N GLN A 40 -7.43 11.08 0.74
CA GLN A 40 -6.69 11.48 -0.45
C GLN A 40 -7.00 10.50 -1.59
N ASN A 41 -6.77 10.93 -2.83
CA ASN A 41 -6.83 10.07 -4.01
C ASN A 41 -5.40 9.77 -4.50
N PRO A 42 -4.71 8.77 -3.92
CA PRO A 42 -3.33 8.47 -4.28
C PRO A 42 -3.23 8.05 -5.75
N PRO A 43 -2.21 8.51 -6.49
CA PRO A 43 -2.02 8.10 -7.87
C PRO A 43 -1.59 6.63 -7.95
N GLU A 44 -2.08 5.94 -8.96
CA GLU A 44 -1.69 4.57 -9.28
C GLU A 44 -0.69 4.56 -10.44
N PRO A 45 0.13 3.49 -10.58
CA PRO A 45 0.90 3.28 -11.81
C PRO A 45 -0.05 3.01 -12.99
N ALA A 46 0.42 3.31 -14.20
CA ALA A 46 -0.31 2.96 -15.41
C ALA A 46 -0.10 1.47 -15.74
N GLN A 47 -1.06 0.85 -16.41
CA GLN A 47 -0.92 -0.53 -16.84
C GLN A 47 0.20 -0.68 -17.90
N GLY A 48 1.04 -1.70 -17.73
CA GLY A 48 2.19 -2.00 -18.57
C GLY A 48 3.49 -1.30 -18.15
N THR A 49 3.50 -0.50 -17.09
CA THR A 49 4.74 0.15 -16.61
C THR A 49 5.59 -0.77 -15.75
N LEU A 50 5.01 -1.80 -15.13
CA LEU A 50 5.68 -2.70 -14.18
C LEU A 50 6.41 -1.89 -13.08
N THR A 51 5.74 -0.88 -12.54
CA THR A 51 6.26 -0.04 -11.46
C THR A 51 5.27 0.00 -10.31
N HIS A 52 5.73 0.33 -9.11
CA HIS A 52 4.88 0.69 -7.99
C HIS A 52 4.86 2.21 -7.72
N ARG A 53 3.84 2.66 -6.98
CA ARG A 53 3.75 4.01 -6.41
C ARG A 53 3.40 3.94 -4.94
N ILE A 54 4.22 4.56 -4.11
CA ILE A 54 3.98 4.73 -2.69
C ILE A 54 3.29 6.08 -2.44
N THR A 55 2.26 6.09 -1.61
CA THR A 55 1.66 7.30 -1.05
C THR A 55 1.63 7.23 0.47
N THR A 56 2.36 8.14 1.10
CA THR A 56 2.27 8.38 2.55
C THR A 56 1.13 9.37 2.82
N TYR A 57 0.15 8.96 3.62
CA TYR A 57 -1.01 9.79 3.95
C TYR A 57 -0.66 10.92 4.92
N SER A 58 -1.27 12.09 4.72
CA SER A 58 -1.11 13.25 5.60
C SER A 58 -2.21 13.35 6.66
N GLY A 59 -1.94 14.12 7.71
CA GLY A 59 -2.95 14.47 8.72
C GLY A 59 -3.38 13.31 9.62
N CYS A 60 -2.64 12.20 9.63
CA CYS A 60 -2.90 11.06 10.49
C CYS A 60 -2.74 11.42 11.97
N SER A 61 -3.46 10.70 12.84
CA SER A 61 -3.27 10.81 14.28
C SER A 61 -1.87 10.36 14.69
N THR A 62 -1.34 10.95 15.77
CA THR A 62 0.02 10.70 16.25
C THR A 62 0.29 9.21 16.44
N LYS A 63 1.41 8.72 15.90
CA LYS A 63 1.84 7.30 15.91
C LYS A 63 0.99 6.32 15.09
N HIS A 64 0.07 6.81 14.26
CA HIS A 64 -0.76 5.94 13.42
C HIS A 64 -0.64 6.35 11.93
N PRO A 65 0.55 6.38 11.32
CA PRO A 65 0.65 6.69 9.90
C PRO A 65 0.00 5.60 9.05
N VAL A 66 -0.38 5.99 7.83
CA VAL A 66 -0.86 5.09 6.79
C VAL A 66 -0.01 5.29 5.54
N GLU A 67 0.49 4.19 4.99
CA GLU A 67 1.16 4.15 3.70
C GLU A 67 0.45 3.16 2.76
N TRP A 68 0.31 3.56 1.50
CA TRP A 68 -0.35 2.78 0.45
C TRP A 68 0.56 2.63 -0.76
N ALA A 69 0.81 1.39 -1.15
CA ALA A 69 1.51 1.03 -2.37
C ALA A 69 0.52 0.50 -3.41
N ALA A 70 0.46 1.12 -4.59
CA ALA A 70 -0.21 0.53 -5.74
C ALA A 70 0.84 0.05 -6.75
N PHE A 71 0.70 -1.15 -7.29
CA PHE A 71 1.65 -1.71 -8.26
C PHE A 71 0.95 -2.22 -9.52
N ASP A 72 1.67 -2.19 -10.65
CA ASP A 72 1.14 -2.63 -11.94
C ASP A 72 1.26 -4.16 -12.15
N GLU A 73 0.49 -4.93 -11.40
CA GLU A 73 0.32 -6.37 -11.62
C GLU A 73 -1.03 -6.86 -11.05
N GLY A 74 -1.25 -8.17 -11.15
CA GLY A 74 -2.41 -8.87 -10.59
C GLY A 74 -2.30 -9.19 -9.09
N HIS A 75 -2.97 -10.29 -8.70
CA HIS A 75 -2.98 -10.79 -7.33
C HIS A 75 -1.67 -11.53 -7.01
N ILE A 76 -0.63 -10.80 -6.57
CA ILE A 76 0.69 -11.34 -6.23
C ILE A 76 1.21 -10.80 -4.89
N PRO A 77 1.83 -11.64 -4.03
CA PRO A 77 2.33 -11.22 -2.73
C PRO A 77 3.77 -10.70 -2.70
N ALA A 78 4.62 -11.00 -3.70
CA ALA A 78 5.98 -10.44 -3.79
C ALA A 78 6.17 -9.70 -5.11
N SER A 79 5.48 -8.57 -5.24
CA SER A 79 5.54 -7.68 -6.40
C SER A 79 6.96 -7.12 -6.61
N GLN A 80 7.36 -6.91 -7.86
CA GLN A 80 8.68 -6.40 -8.25
C GLN A 80 8.54 -5.39 -9.38
N ASP A 81 9.49 -4.46 -9.48
CA ASP A 81 9.53 -3.52 -10.60
C ASP A 81 10.31 -4.09 -11.79
N GLY A 82 9.91 -3.68 -13.00
CA GLY A 82 10.57 -4.03 -14.26
C GLY A 82 10.39 -5.47 -14.73
N ALA A 83 9.61 -6.29 -14.02
CA ALA A 83 9.27 -7.65 -14.41
C ALA A 83 7.91 -8.06 -13.84
N GLY A 84 7.17 -8.91 -14.56
CA GLY A 84 5.91 -9.47 -14.07
C GLY A 84 6.11 -10.66 -13.13
N GLY A 85 5.05 -11.01 -12.41
CA GLY A 85 5.02 -12.17 -11.50
C GLY A 85 5.76 -11.97 -10.18
N ASP A 86 5.59 -12.94 -9.30
CA ASP A 86 6.15 -12.94 -7.94
C ASP A 86 7.67 -13.18 -7.96
N SER A 87 8.41 -12.42 -7.14
CA SER A 87 9.82 -12.69 -6.89
C SER A 87 10.25 -12.31 -5.47
N GLY A 88 10.36 -13.32 -4.60
CA GLY A 88 10.86 -13.11 -3.23
C GLY A 88 12.27 -12.52 -3.12
N SER A 89 13.14 -12.67 -4.14
CA SER A 89 14.50 -12.12 -4.12
C SER A 89 14.64 -10.74 -4.74
N ARG A 90 13.66 -10.31 -5.55
CA ARG A 90 13.68 -9.01 -6.27
C ARG A 90 12.59 -8.05 -5.82
N THR A 91 11.66 -8.50 -4.97
CA THR A 91 10.58 -7.68 -4.48
C THR A 91 11.08 -6.46 -3.72
N TRP A 92 10.43 -5.31 -3.92
CA TRP A 92 10.71 -4.07 -3.20
C TRP A 92 10.00 -4.02 -1.84
N VAL A 93 9.01 -4.88 -1.61
CA VAL A 93 8.10 -4.83 -0.45
C VAL A 93 8.83 -4.86 0.90
N PRO A 94 9.79 -5.76 1.16
CA PRO A 94 10.48 -5.79 2.46
C PRO A 94 11.26 -4.49 2.76
N ALA A 95 11.83 -3.87 1.73
CA ALA A 95 12.58 -2.63 1.89
C ALA A 95 11.66 -1.45 2.25
N GLU A 96 10.52 -1.31 1.58
CA GLU A 96 9.53 -0.26 1.89
C GLU A 96 8.87 -0.49 3.25
N VAL A 97 8.51 -1.74 3.60
CA VAL A 97 7.98 -2.07 4.94
C VAL A 97 9.00 -1.75 6.04
N TRP A 98 10.28 -2.10 5.84
CA TRP A 98 11.33 -1.78 6.82
C TRP A 98 11.49 -0.26 7.00
N LYS A 99 11.53 0.48 5.89
CA LYS A 99 11.58 1.94 5.88
C LYS A 99 10.38 2.58 6.57
N PHE A 100 9.18 2.04 6.41
CA PHE A 100 7.98 2.50 7.10
C PHE A 100 8.07 2.32 8.62
N PHE A 101 8.60 1.20 9.09
CA PHE A 101 8.68 0.89 10.53
C PHE A 101 9.95 1.37 11.24
N THR A 102 11.00 1.75 10.50
CA THR A 102 12.27 2.23 11.10
C THR A 102 12.15 3.50 11.95
N PRO A 103 11.30 4.50 11.63
CA PRO A 103 11.23 5.73 12.43
C PRO A 103 10.56 5.59 13.81
N PHE A 104 10.12 4.40 14.21
CA PHE A 104 9.40 4.16 15.47
C PHE A 104 10.31 3.73 16.63
#